data_AF-A0A396JKU8-F1
#
_entry.id   AF-A0A396JKU8-F1
#
_cell.length_a   1.000
_cell.length_b   1.000
_cell.length_c   1.000
_cell.angle_alpha   90.00
_cell.angle_beta   90.00
_cell.angle_gamma   90.00
#
_symmetry.space_group_name_H-M   'P 1'
#
loop_
_entity.id
_entity.type
_entity.pdbx_description
1 polymer ?
#
loop_
_entity_poly.entity_id
_entity_poly.type
_entity_poly.pdbx_seq_one_letter_code
_entity_poly.pdbx_strand_id
1 'polypeptide(L)'
;MLDVVKVDQEKAEEEIIFENLEILEFSSLLSLRSFCNGKQAFIFPSLLDVVVKGCPQMKIFSSGFTVAPFLIAVEVENEKKRWKDDLNTTIEQLFKEQVRKAIPFI
;
A
#
# COMPACT_ATOMS: atom_id res chain seq x y z
N MET A 1 -18.04 0.51 31.41
CA MET A 1 -18.17 -0.94 31.14
C MET A 1 -17.69 -1.14 29.72
N LEU A 2 -16.53 -1.76 29.54
CA LEU A 2 -15.98 -2.05 28.21
C LEU A 2 -16.44 -3.47 27.87
N ASP A 3 -17.35 -3.60 26.91
CA ASP A 3 -17.78 -4.90 26.42
C ASP A 3 -16.62 -5.53 25.64
N VAL A 4 -16.07 -6.59 26.22
CA VAL A 4 -15.03 -7.41 25.62
C VAL A 4 -15.68 -8.22 24.50
N VAL A 5 -15.54 -7.73 23.27
CA VAL A 5 -15.85 -8.51 22.07
C VAL A 5 -14.88 -9.68 22.02
N LYS A 6 -15.41 -10.90 22.14
CA LYS A 6 -14.69 -12.14 21.83
C LYS A 6 -14.25 -12.07 20.37
N VAL A 7 -12.97 -11.88 20.15
CA VAL A 7 -12.36 -12.08 18.83
C VAL A 7 -12.17 -13.59 18.67
N ASP A 8 -12.92 -14.19 17.75
CA ASP A 8 -12.74 -15.58 17.35
C ASP A 8 -11.28 -15.77 16.91
N GLN A 9 -10.61 -16.68 17.59
CA GLN A 9 -9.17 -16.94 17.46
C GLN A 9 -8.91 -17.92 16.30
N GLU A 10 -9.53 -17.69 15.15
CA GLU A 10 -9.20 -18.39 13.90
C GLU A 10 -8.11 -17.60 13.18
N LYS A 11 -6.84 -17.88 13.53
CA LYS A 11 -5.63 -17.23 13.01
C LYS A 11 -5.73 -15.69 13.07
N ALA A 12 -5.41 -15.12 14.23
CA ALA A 12 -5.00 -13.73 14.26
C ALA A 12 -3.90 -13.55 13.21
N GLU A 13 -4.20 -12.80 12.15
CA GLU A 13 -3.21 -12.41 11.15
C GLU A 13 -2.10 -11.71 11.93
N GLU A 14 -0.87 -12.21 11.84
CA GLU A 14 0.26 -11.63 12.56
C GLU A 14 0.36 -10.14 12.19
N GLU A 15 0.31 -9.28 13.20
CA GLU A 15 0.30 -7.83 13.03
C GLU A 15 1.74 -7.30 13.02
N ILE A 16 2.08 -6.51 12.00
CA ILE A 16 3.36 -5.82 11.89
C ILE A 16 3.10 -4.32 11.97
N ILE A 17 3.67 -3.69 13.00
CA ILE A 17 3.45 -2.27 13.29
C ILE A 17 4.72 -1.48 12.98
N PHE A 18 4.59 -0.47 12.13
CA PHE A 18 5.63 0.52 11.84
C PHE A 18 5.26 1.85 12.49
N GLU A 19 5.49 1.94 13.81
CA GLU A 19 4.91 2.99 14.66
C GLU A 19 5.29 4.42 14.23
N ASN A 20 6.54 4.64 13.84
CA ASN A 20 7.07 5.97 13.54
C ASN A 20 7.44 6.17 12.06
N LEU A 21 6.98 5.29 11.16
CA LEU A 21 7.30 5.41 9.74
C LEU A 21 6.39 6.46 9.09
N GLU A 22 6.96 7.61 8.74
CA GLU A 22 6.22 8.71 8.09
C GLU A 22 6.22 8.62 6.57
N ILE A 23 7.29 8.11 5.97
CA ILE A 23 7.45 8.01 4.52
C ILE A 23 7.95 6.61 4.16
N LEU A 24 7.30 5.98 3.17
CA LEU A 24 7.72 4.71 2.61
C LEU A 24 8.00 4.85 1.10
N GLU A 25 9.25 4.63 0.70
CA GLU A 25 9.69 4.78 -0.69
C GLU A 25 10.24 3.47 -1.27
N PHE A 26 9.78 3.14 -2.48
CA PHE A 26 10.32 2.07 -3.33
C PHE A 26 10.89 2.68 -4.60
N SER A 27 12.20 2.54 -4.82
CA SER A 27 12.90 3.18 -5.93
C SER A 27 13.76 2.21 -6.72
N SER A 28 13.55 2.19 -8.05
CA SER A 28 14.32 1.42 -9.04
C SER A 28 14.33 -0.11 -8.82
N LEU A 29 13.23 -0.66 -8.30
CA LEU A 29 13.09 -2.09 -8.03
C LEU A 29 12.35 -2.79 -9.17
N LEU A 30 13.08 -3.15 -10.22
CA LEU A 30 12.54 -3.69 -11.48
C LEU A 30 11.72 -4.97 -11.32
N SER A 31 12.00 -5.77 -10.30
CA SER A 31 11.36 -7.07 -10.04
C SER A 31 10.42 -7.05 -8.84
N LEU A 32 10.24 -5.91 -8.17
CA LEU A 32 9.36 -5.81 -7.01
C LEU A 32 7.91 -5.99 -7.47
N ARG A 33 7.20 -6.96 -6.88
CA ARG A 33 5.79 -7.25 -7.20
C ARG A 33 4.81 -6.73 -6.14
N SER A 34 5.26 -6.76 -4.89
CA SER A 34 4.57 -6.24 -3.71
C SER A 34 5.60 -5.98 -2.60
N PHE A 35 5.23 -5.16 -1.62
CA PHE A 35 6.01 -4.95 -0.40
C PHE A 35 6.06 -6.24 0.44
N CYS A 36 4.91 -6.91 0.58
CA CYS A 36 4.81 -8.20 1.25
C CYS A 36 3.79 -9.10 0.57
N ASN A 37 4.13 -10.38 0.40
CA ASN A 37 3.23 -11.40 -0.16
C ASN A 37 2.53 -12.23 0.93
N GLY A 38 2.87 -12.03 2.20
CA GLY A 38 2.22 -12.68 3.32
C GLY A 38 0.86 -12.07 3.67
N LYS A 39 0.13 -12.74 4.56
CA LYS A 39 -1.22 -12.35 5.01
C LYS A 39 -1.20 -11.55 6.30
N GLN A 40 -0.04 -11.01 6.68
CA GLN A 40 0.09 -10.15 7.85
C GLN A 40 -0.69 -8.85 7.67
N ALA A 41 -1.25 -8.37 8.78
CA ALA A 41 -1.81 -7.03 8.83
C ALA A 41 -0.69 -6.02 9.09
N PHE A 42 -0.57 -5.01 8.23
CA PHE A 42 0.40 -3.94 8.38
C PHE A 42 -0.26 -2.69 8.95
N ILE A 43 0.24 -2.19 10.08
CA ILE A 43 -0.28 -1.01 10.76
C ILE A 43 0.77 0.10 10.70
N PHE A 44 0.38 1.22 10.11
CA PHE A 44 1.19 2.40 9.90
C PHE A 44 0.53 3.63 10.56
N PRO A 45 0.63 3.79 11.88
CA PRO A 45 -0.07 4.83 12.61
C PRO A 45 0.49 6.24 12.36
N SER A 46 1.64 6.38 11.69
CA SER A 46 2.26 7.68 11.40
C SER A 46 2.55 7.93 9.91
N LEU A 47 2.18 7.01 9.01
CA LEU A 47 2.55 7.09 7.60
C LEU A 47 1.75 8.17 6.88
N LEU A 48 2.45 9.10 6.24
CA LEU A 48 1.92 10.27 5.55
C LEU A 48 2.02 10.14 4.03
N ASP A 49 3.11 9.58 3.53
CA ASP A 49 3.38 9.48 2.09
C ASP A 49 3.94 8.10 1.70
N VAL A 50 3.44 7.56 0.59
CA VAL A 50 4.00 6.37 -0.09
C VAL A 50 4.48 6.77 -1.47
N VAL A 51 5.72 6.41 -1.81
CA VAL A 51 6.36 6.76 -3.08
C VAL A 51 6.83 5.49 -3.79
N VAL A 52 6.48 5.34 -5.07
CA VAL A 52 6.88 4.22 -5.92
C VAL A 52 7.44 4.76 -7.23
N LYS A 53 8.73 4.57 -7.47
CA LYS A 53 9.46 5.09 -8.64
C LYS A 53 10.31 4.01 -9.29
N GLY A 54 10.21 3.82 -10.60
CA GLY A 54 10.99 2.80 -11.30
C GLY A 54 10.71 1.37 -10.84
N CYS A 55 9.46 1.05 -10.48
CA CYS A 55 9.03 -0.26 -9.98
C CYS A 55 7.96 -0.89 -10.90
N PRO A 56 8.29 -1.20 -12.18
CA PRO A 56 7.32 -1.53 -13.22
C PRO A 56 6.50 -2.81 -12.97
N GLN A 57 6.94 -3.69 -12.06
CA GLN A 57 6.26 -4.95 -11.75
C GLN A 57 5.38 -4.90 -10.49
N MET A 58 5.40 -3.80 -9.75
CA MET A 58 4.64 -3.71 -8.50
C MET A 58 3.17 -3.52 -8.83
N LYS A 59 2.30 -4.44 -8.39
CA LYS A 59 0.87 -4.40 -8.74
C LYS A 59 -0.03 -4.12 -7.54
N ILE A 60 0.44 -4.50 -6.36
CA ILE A 60 -0.24 -4.33 -5.08
C ILE A 60 0.79 -3.86 -4.05
N PHE A 61 0.32 -3.28 -2.96
CA PHE A 61 1.15 -3.00 -1.80
C PHE A 61 1.42 -4.30 -1.03
N SER A 62 0.37 -4.94 -0.50
CA SER A 62 0.47 -6.19 0.26
C SER A 62 -0.71 -7.11 0.00
N SER A 63 -0.51 -8.41 0.17
CA SER A 63 -1.60 -9.40 0.11
C SER A 63 -2.47 -9.42 1.38
N GLY A 64 -1.93 -8.95 2.51
CA GLY A 64 -2.65 -8.78 3.77
C GLY A 64 -3.25 -7.38 3.94
N PHE A 65 -3.96 -7.19 5.05
CA PHE A 65 -4.63 -5.93 5.39
C PHE A 65 -3.64 -4.80 5.69
N THR A 66 -3.99 -3.56 5.36
CA THR A 66 -3.17 -2.38 5.66
C THR A 66 -4.01 -1.32 6.34
N VAL A 67 -3.51 -0.80 7.47
CA VAL A 67 -4.11 0.29 8.23
C VAL A 67 -3.15 1.48 8.22
N ALA A 68 -3.51 2.56 7.54
CA ALA A 68 -2.71 3.77 7.46
C ALA A 68 -3.61 5.02 7.59
N PRO A 69 -4.10 5.35 8.80
CA PRO A 69 -5.15 6.36 9.00
C PRO A 69 -4.73 7.78 8.63
N PHE A 70 -3.43 8.06 8.58
CA PHE A 70 -2.89 9.38 8.24
C PHE A 70 -2.26 9.44 6.85
N LEU A 71 -2.40 8.42 6.02
CA LEU A 71 -1.85 8.44 4.67
C LEU A 71 -2.53 9.54 3.85
N ILE A 72 -1.76 10.54 3.44
CA ILE A 72 -2.28 11.72 2.73
C ILE A 72 -2.21 11.48 1.23
N ALA A 73 -1.10 10.93 0.75
CA ALA A 73 -0.87 10.79 -0.67
C ALA A 73 -0.01 9.58 -1.05
N VAL A 74 -0.24 9.13 -2.27
CA VAL A 74 0.52 8.07 -2.93
C VAL A 74 1.09 8.66 -4.23
N GLU A 75 2.39 8.53 -4.42
CA GLU A 75 3.11 8.96 -5.61
C GLU A 75 3.60 7.75 -6.39
N VAL A 76 3.23 7.65 -7.67
CA VAL A 76 3.70 6.59 -8.58
C VAL A 76 4.25 7.24 -9.84
N GLU A 77 5.52 6.98 -10.15
CA GLU A 77 6.20 7.49 -11.36
C GLU A 77 6.01 9.01 -11.58
N ASN A 78 6.18 9.79 -10.50
CA ASN A 78 6.01 11.25 -10.43
C ASN A 78 4.56 11.76 -10.48
N GLU A 79 3.57 10.86 -10.40
CA GLU A 79 2.16 11.23 -10.27
C GLU A 79 1.70 11.07 -8.82
N LYS A 80 1.57 12.19 -8.11
CA LYS A 80 1.08 12.23 -6.73
C LYS A 80 -0.43 12.38 -6.72
N LYS A 81 -1.13 11.45 -6.06
CA LYS A 81 -2.58 11.51 -5.84
C LYS A 81 -2.91 11.48 -4.36
N ARG A 82 -3.97 12.20 -3.99
CA ARG A 82 -4.56 12.11 -2.65
C ARG A 82 -5.14 10.71 -2.46
N TRP A 83 -4.80 10.08 -1.35
CA TRP A 83 -5.30 8.76 -1.00
C TRP A 83 -6.79 8.82 -0.63
N LYS A 84 -7.55 7.80 -1.03
CA LYS A 84 -9.00 7.65 -0.80
C LYS A 84 -9.33 6.20 -0.40
N ASP A 85 -8.81 5.77 0.74
CA ASP A 85 -9.26 4.61 1.51
C ASP A 85 -8.55 3.26 1.26
N ASP A 86 -8.30 2.82 0.02
CA ASP A 86 -7.61 1.53 -0.23
C ASP A 86 -6.27 1.70 -0.98
N LEU A 87 -5.17 1.34 -0.31
CA LEU A 87 -3.81 1.50 -0.85
C LEU A 87 -3.54 0.55 -2.03
N ASN A 88 -4.04 -0.69 -1.96
CA ASN A 88 -3.88 -1.67 -3.04
C ASN A 88 -4.58 -1.20 -4.32
N THR A 89 -5.84 -0.76 -4.21
CA THR A 89 -6.62 -0.22 -5.33
C THR A 89 -5.98 1.04 -5.90
N THR A 90 -5.44 1.92 -5.04
CA THR A 90 -4.75 3.15 -5.48
C THR A 90 -3.51 2.83 -6.30
N ILE A 91 -2.66 1.89 -5.83
CA ILE A 91 -1.48 1.43 -6.57
C ILE A 91 -1.91 0.78 -7.89
N GLU A 92 -2.88 -0.14 -7.86
CA GLU A 92 -3.34 -0.82 -9.07
C GLU A 92 -3.89 0.16 -10.12
N GLN A 93 -4.68 1.17 -9.71
CA GLN A 93 -5.20 2.21 -10.60
C GLN A 93 -4.11 3.05 -11.22
N LEU A 94 -3.11 3.48 -10.43
CA LEU A 94 -1.99 4.26 -10.93
C LEU A 94 -1.18 3.48 -11.96
N PHE A 95 -0.91 2.19 -11.72
CA PHE A 95 -0.25 1.35 -12.71
C PHE A 95 -1.08 1.16 -13.99
N LYS A 96 -2.40 0.95 -13.88
CA LYS A 96 -3.28 0.88 -15.06
C LYS A 96 -3.25 2.17 -15.88
N GLU A 97 -3.23 3.33 -15.22
CA GLU A 97 -3.10 4.62 -15.89
C GLU A 97 -1.75 4.82 -16.57
N GLN A 98 -0.65 4.38 -15.95
CA GLN A 98 0.67 4.44 -16.57
C GLN A 98 0.76 3.51 -17.80
N VAL A 99 0.23 2.29 -17.72
CA VAL A 99 0.14 1.39 -18.89
C VAL A 99 -0.68 2.02 -20.02
N ARG A 100 -1.82 2.67 -19.70
CA ARG A 100 -2.61 3.41 -20.70
C ARG A 100 -1.83 4.57 -21.33
N LYS A 101 -1.07 5.33 -20.55
CA LYS A 101 -0.23 6.44 -21.05
C LYS A 101 0.92 5.94 -21.93
N ALA A 102 1.46 4.77 -21.64
CA ALA A 102 2.52 4.15 -22.42
C ALA A 102 2.04 3.54 -23.76
N ILE A 103 0.74 3.30 -23.93
CA ILE A 103 0.14 2.76 -25.16
C ILE A 103 -0.64 3.88 -25.87
N PRO A 104 -0.10 4.53 -26.92
CA PRO A 104 -0.66 5.80 -27.37
C PRO A 104 -1.95 5.68 -28.21
N PHE A 105 -2.32 4.50 -28.72
CA PHE A 105 -3.45 4.36 -29.67
C PHE A 105 -4.08 2.95 -29.73
N ILE A 106 -4.97 2.62 -28.77
CA ILE A 106 -6.07 1.65 -29.01
C ILE A 106 -7.37 2.28 -28.53
#